data_AF-H1YDF1-F1
#
_entry.id   AF-H1YDF1-F1
#
_cell.length_a   1.000
_cell.length_b   1.000
_cell.length_c   1.000
_cell.angle_alpha   90.00
_cell.angle_beta   90.00
_cell.angle_gamma   90.00
#
_symmetry.space_group_name_H-M   'P 1'
#
loop_
_entity.id
_entity.type
_entity.pdbx_description
1 polymer ?
#
loop_
_entity_poly.entity_id
_entity_poly.type
_entity_poly.pdbx_seq_one_letter_code
_entity_poly.pdbx_strand_id
1 'polypeptide(L)'
;MIPTAAKGLGKFDEEMLPWLYKSSLSMKPVAILITLLLAACNANQKPVTVAKTIARKEIMFPFGDTTFHWKQIEKQNDTLKERFMKVAAKLLQNEYSYYNQNEPSTPSLSDFKQALHVVDFNGDGQDDLVFDGDSGGEPKVIAFILNTIAGFKIVFKDMQYVKRFDFDDKHRIESVYLQDPGCCDAHMTFNKIYHIEYRLAKPVFKRIYFTGHHQDTYFPKTYFSEPFRFEVLNNHYKIRTKPMIDDTCTTFISGDPLKGDAIGELRKGTRGRAIASQADKTGRLWWLVELDLKSKIKTSVFYDDEDMGISSKVGWISSRYAKKI
;
A
#
# COMPACT_ATOMS: atom_id res chain seq x y z
N MET A 1 4.99 18.09 -38.90
CA MET A 1 5.22 16.87 -39.68
C MET A 1 5.31 15.72 -38.70
N ILE A 2 4.27 14.88 -38.65
CA ILE A 2 4.12 13.77 -37.71
C ILE A 2 4.12 12.50 -38.56
N PRO A 3 5.00 11.51 -38.34
CA PRO A 3 4.84 10.22 -38.97
C PRO A 3 3.99 9.31 -38.09
N THR A 4 2.81 9.00 -38.60
CA THR A 4 2.01 7.81 -38.29
C THR A 4 2.78 6.53 -38.59
N ALA A 5 2.85 5.61 -37.62
CA ALA A 5 3.25 4.23 -37.85
C ALA A 5 2.10 3.29 -37.46
N ALA A 6 1.66 2.49 -38.43
CA ALA A 6 0.56 1.56 -38.34
C ALA A 6 1.06 0.12 -38.11
N LYS A 7 0.20 -0.64 -37.41
CA LYS A 7 -0.15 -2.08 -37.57
C LYS A 7 0.94 -3.09 -37.94
N GLY A 8 1.09 -4.08 -37.05
CA GLY A 8 1.61 -5.42 -37.38
C GLY A 8 1.22 -6.44 -36.30
N LEU A 9 0.00 -6.98 -36.38
CA LEU A 9 -0.40 -8.16 -35.59
C LEU A 9 0.00 -9.41 -36.38
N GLY A 10 1.05 -10.09 -35.90
CA GLY A 10 1.49 -11.39 -36.40
C GLY A 10 0.55 -12.50 -35.95
N LYS A 11 0.21 -13.38 -36.89
CA LYS A 11 -0.54 -14.62 -36.71
C LYS A 11 0.24 -15.58 -35.79
N PHE A 12 -0.46 -16.22 -34.88
CA PHE A 12 0.03 -17.41 -34.16
C PHE A 12 -0.29 -18.64 -35.02
N ASP A 13 0.76 -19.36 -35.43
CA ASP A 13 0.64 -20.67 -36.07
C ASP A 13 0.34 -21.72 -35.00
N GLU A 14 -0.82 -22.37 -35.15
CA GLU A 14 -1.16 -23.65 -34.53
C GLU A 14 -0.46 -24.76 -35.32
N GLU A 15 0.64 -25.30 -34.81
CA GLU A 15 1.12 -26.61 -35.24
C GLU A 15 2.04 -27.19 -34.17
N MET A 16 1.70 -28.40 -33.70
CA MET A 16 2.55 -29.46 -33.15
C MET A 16 2.00 -30.11 -31.88
N LEU A 17 1.18 -31.14 -32.07
CA LEU A 17 1.24 -32.44 -31.39
C LEU A 17 0.59 -33.45 -32.36
N PRO A 18 1.19 -34.63 -32.63
CA PRO A 18 1.08 -35.71 -31.63
C PRO A 18 2.28 -36.66 -31.56
N TRP A 19 2.64 -37.07 -30.35
CA TRP A 19 3.27 -38.37 -30.10
C TRP A 19 2.34 -39.22 -29.23
N LEU A 20 2.01 -40.39 -29.77
CA LEU A 20 1.03 -41.35 -29.29
C LEU A 20 1.64 -42.33 -28.27
N TYR A 21 0.84 -42.62 -27.25
CA TYR A 21 0.45 -43.96 -26.80
C TYR A 21 1.53 -45.07 -26.71
N LYS A 22 1.85 -45.47 -25.47
CA LYS A 22 1.91 -46.87 -25.01
C LYS A 22 2.25 -46.95 -23.53
N SER A 23 1.28 -47.29 -22.69
CA SER A 23 1.39 -48.40 -21.72
C SER A 23 0.09 -48.51 -20.91
N SER A 24 -0.72 -49.50 -21.28
CA SER A 24 -1.83 -49.99 -20.49
C SER A 24 -1.27 -50.89 -19.38
N LEU A 25 -1.32 -50.45 -18.13
CA LEU A 25 -1.26 -51.35 -16.98
C LEU A 25 -2.54 -51.20 -16.17
N SER A 26 -3.31 -52.27 -16.24
CA SER A 26 -4.53 -52.57 -15.51
C SER A 26 -4.33 -52.43 -14.00
N MET A 27 -4.99 -51.47 -13.38
CA MET A 27 -5.24 -51.43 -11.93
C MET A 27 -6.70 -51.08 -11.65
N LYS A 28 -7.57 -52.10 -11.62
CA LYS A 28 -8.84 -52.13 -10.85
C LYS A 28 -9.03 -53.57 -10.38
N PRO A 29 -8.89 -53.86 -9.07
CA PRO A 29 -10.05 -53.71 -8.18
C PRO A 29 -9.71 -53.24 -6.74
N VAL A 30 -8.70 -52.39 -6.55
CA VAL A 30 -8.39 -51.81 -5.20
C VAL A 30 -9.08 -50.46 -4.98
N ALA A 31 -9.48 -49.78 -6.07
CA ALA A 31 -10.08 -48.45 -6.00
C ALA A 31 -11.55 -48.41 -5.52
N ILE A 32 -12.24 -49.55 -5.37
CA ILE A 32 -13.66 -49.60 -4.95
C ILE A 32 -13.81 -49.78 -3.44
N LEU A 33 -12.82 -50.35 -2.74
CA LEU A 33 -12.90 -50.58 -1.30
C LEU A 33 -12.57 -49.33 -0.46
N ILE A 34 -11.75 -48.41 -0.98
CA ILE A 34 -11.39 -47.15 -0.31
C ILE A 34 -12.53 -46.10 -0.42
N THR A 35 -13.36 -46.16 -1.46
CA THR A 35 -14.48 -45.23 -1.63
C THR A 35 -15.65 -45.53 -0.68
N LEU A 36 -15.83 -46.77 -0.24
CA LEU A 36 -16.90 -47.17 0.67
C LEU A 36 -16.58 -46.94 2.16
N LEU A 37 -15.30 -46.90 2.54
CA LEU A 37 -14.87 -46.62 3.93
C LEU A 37 -14.84 -45.12 4.28
N LEU A 38 -14.82 -44.22 3.29
CA LEU A 38 -14.89 -42.76 3.52
C LEU A 38 -16.33 -42.21 3.53
N ALA A 39 -17.33 -43.01 3.15
CA ALA A 39 -18.73 -42.58 3.10
C ALA A 39 -19.48 -42.72 4.44
N ALA A 40 -18.90 -43.40 5.45
CA ALA A 40 -19.61 -43.72 6.69
C ALA A 40 -19.32 -42.79 7.89
N CYS A 41 -18.44 -41.79 7.75
CA CYS A 41 -18.06 -40.92 8.89
C CYS A 41 -18.62 -39.49 8.88
N ASN A 42 -19.42 -39.08 7.89
CA ASN A 42 -19.74 -37.66 7.69
C ASN A 42 -21.24 -37.30 7.68
N ALA A 43 -22.06 -37.99 8.47
CA ALA A 43 -23.51 -37.75 8.48
C ALA A 43 -24.05 -36.90 9.65
N ASN A 44 -23.22 -36.32 10.53
CA ASN A 44 -23.73 -35.64 11.73
C ASN A 44 -22.95 -34.41 12.23
N GLN A 45 -22.35 -33.62 11.33
CA GLN A 45 -21.89 -32.28 11.71
C GLN A 45 -22.89 -31.24 11.20
N LYS A 46 -23.74 -30.75 12.11
CA LYS A 46 -24.53 -29.53 11.90
C LYS A 46 -23.56 -28.42 11.46
N PRO A 47 -23.88 -27.63 10.43
CA PRO A 47 -23.06 -26.49 10.06
C PRO A 47 -23.01 -25.54 11.26
N VAL A 48 -21.85 -25.49 11.92
CA VAL A 48 -21.56 -24.49 12.93
C VAL A 48 -21.34 -23.18 12.18
N THR A 49 -22.43 -22.48 11.87
CA THR A 49 -22.40 -21.13 11.30
C THR A 49 -22.06 -20.14 12.41
N VAL A 50 -20.86 -20.27 12.99
CA VAL A 50 -20.29 -19.19 13.81
C VAL A 50 -19.61 -18.25 12.84
N ALA A 51 -20.41 -17.45 12.14
CA ALA A 51 -19.93 -16.19 11.59
C ALA A 51 -19.66 -15.28 12.80
N LYS A 52 -18.52 -15.48 13.44
CA LYS A 52 -17.97 -14.51 14.37
C LYS A 52 -17.67 -13.30 13.48
N THR A 53 -18.59 -12.34 13.45
CA THR A 53 -18.34 -11.03 12.87
C THR A 53 -17.24 -10.43 13.74
N ILE A 54 -15.99 -10.71 13.37
CA ILE A 54 -14.84 -10.01 13.92
C ILE A 54 -15.16 -8.55 13.62
N ALA A 55 -15.49 -7.79 14.67
CA ALA A 55 -15.67 -6.35 14.56
C ALA A 55 -14.41 -5.86 13.85
N ARG A 56 -14.57 -5.46 12.58
CA ARG A 56 -13.46 -5.17 11.70
C ARG A 56 -12.78 -3.96 12.34
N LYS A 57 -11.66 -4.21 13.05
CA LYS A 57 -10.88 -3.17 13.71
C LYS A 57 -10.71 -2.06 12.68
N GLU A 58 -11.18 -0.85 13.00
CA GLU A 58 -11.11 0.23 12.03
C GLU A 58 -9.65 0.42 11.62
N ILE A 59 -9.39 0.24 10.32
CA ILE A 59 -8.06 0.40 9.76
C ILE A 59 -7.77 1.90 9.72
N MET A 60 -6.67 2.30 10.35
CA MET A 60 -6.14 3.65 10.36
C MET A 60 -4.65 3.61 10.04
N PHE A 61 -4.20 4.52 9.19
CA PHE A 61 -2.78 4.70 8.93
C PHE A 61 -2.09 5.34 10.15
N PRO A 62 -0.87 4.91 10.53
CA PRO A 62 -0.13 5.52 11.62
C PRO A 62 0.44 6.88 11.18
N PHE A 63 -0.42 7.88 11.13
CA PHE A 63 -0.04 9.24 10.75
C PHE A 63 0.92 9.84 11.80
N GLY A 64 2.17 10.09 11.39
CA GLY A 64 3.23 10.63 12.24
C GLY A 64 4.63 10.31 11.71
N ASP A 65 5.63 10.89 12.37
CA ASP A 65 7.04 10.64 12.07
C ASP A 65 7.48 9.30 12.68
N THR A 66 7.10 8.22 12.00
CA THR A 66 7.57 6.87 12.27
C THR A 66 8.40 6.41 11.09
N THR A 67 9.71 6.56 11.20
CA THR A 67 10.64 5.91 10.27
C THR A 67 10.67 4.43 10.61
N PHE A 68 10.44 3.57 9.62
CA PHE A 68 10.58 2.14 9.82
C PHE A 68 12.06 1.77 9.98
N HIS A 69 12.35 0.86 10.91
CA HIS A 69 13.71 0.42 11.19
C HIS A 69 13.85 -1.08 10.91
N TRP A 70 14.52 -1.43 9.82
CA TRP A 70 14.72 -2.81 9.36
C TRP A 70 15.35 -3.75 10.39
N LYS A 71 16.22 -3.22 11.27
CA LYS A 71 16.84 -3.96 12.38
C LYS A 71 15.85 -4.71 13.28
N GLN A 72 14.57 -4.34 13.27
CA GLN A 72 13.53 -5.00 14.06
C GLN A 72 13.13 -6.38 13.50
N ILE A 73 13.33 -6.63 12.20
CA ILE A 73 12.83 -7.84 11.53
C ILE A 73 13.87 -8.49 10.60
N GLU A 74 14.92 -7.76 10.22
CA GLU A 74 15.90 -8.25 9.27
C GLU A 74 16.79 -9.34 9.87
N LYS A 75 17.13 -10.31 9.04
CA LYS A 75 18.09 -11.38 9.34
C LYS A 75 19.43 -11.08 8.64
N GLN A 76 20.48 -11.75 9.10
CA GLN A 76 21.78 -11.75 8.41
C GLN A 76 21.86 -12.93 7.46
N ASN A 77 21.96 -12.68 6.15
CA ASN A 77 22.15 -13.72 5.14
C ASN A 77 22.84 -13.15 3.89
N ASP A 78 24.15 -12.90 4.01
CA ASP A 78 24.93 -12.34 2.90
C ASP A 78 24.97 -13.26 1.67
N THR A 79 24.93 -14.58 1.89
CA THR A 79 24.94 -15.55 0.79
C THR A 79 23.69 -15.41 -0.08
N LEU A 80 22.51 -15.18 0.53
CA LEU A 80 21.28 -14.93 -0.21
C LEU A 80 21.37 -13.64 -1.02
N LYS A 81 21.87 -12.55 -0.40
CA LYS A 81 22.06 -11.27 -1.08
C LYS A 81 22.99 -11.43 -2.28
N GLU A 82 24.14 -12.07 -2.10
CA GLU A 82 25.10 -12.34 -3.20
C GLU A 82 24.50 -13.18 -4.32
N ARG A 83 23.65 -14.17 -3.99
CA ARG A 83 22.94 -14.95 -5.00
C ARG A 83 21.95 -14.09 -5.79
N PHE A 84 21.25 -13.19 -5.11
CA PHE A 84 20.34 -12.25 -5.78
C PHE A 84 21.08 -11.24 -6.65
N MET A 85 22.22 -10.70 -6.20
CA MET A 85 23.02 -9.74 -6.97
C MET A 85 23.35 -10.24 -8.38
N LYS A 86 23.57 -11.54 -8.55
CA LYS A 86 23.84 -12.18 -9.86
C LYS A 86 22.68 -12.10 -10.85
N VAL A 87 21.45 -11.85 -10.38
CA VAL A 87 20.24 -11.74 -11.21
C VAL A 87 19.54 -10.38 -11.08
N ALA A 88 20.05 -9.49 -10.23
CA ALA A 88 19.43 -8.21 -9.91
C ALA A 88 19.26 -7.31 -11.14
N ALA A 89 20.26 -7.24 -12.03
CA ALA A 89 20.18 -6.49 -13.29
C ALA A 89 19.01 -6.89 -14.20
N LYS A 90 18.49 -8.11 -14.07
CA LYS A 90 17.33 -8.59 -14.83
C LYS A 90 16.01 -8.32 -14.10
N LEU A 91 15.97 -8.49 -12.78
CA LEU A 91 14.74 -8.41 -12.00
C LEU A 91 14.41 -6.96 -11.58
N LEU A 92 15.41 -6.19 -11.19
CA LEU A 92 15.32 -4.80 -10.77
C LEU A 92 16.20 -3.96 -11.69
N GLN A 93 15.94 -4.01 -13.00
CA GLN A 93 16.82 -3.43 -14.01
C GLN A 93 17.12 -1.95 -13.77
N ASN A 94 16.08 -1.12 -13.58
CA ASN A 94 16.24 0.32 -13.41
C ASN A 94 16.98 0.66 -12.12
N GLU A 95 16.56 0.03 -11.01
CA GLU A 95 17.20 0.20 -9.71
C GLU A 95 18.67 -0.22 -9.82
N TYR A 96 18.95 -1.44 -10.26
CA TYR A 96 20.32 -1.96 -10.35
C TYR A 96 21.21 -1.09 -11.25
N SER A 97 20.70 -0.68 -12.41
CA SER A 97 21.43 0.20 -13.32
C SER A 97 21.82 1.51 -12.68
N TYR A 98 20.97 2.10 -11.82
CA TYR A 98 21.30 3.32 -11.09
C TYR A 98 22.48 3.15 -10.14
N TYR A 99 22.50 2.06 -9.37
CA TYR A 99 23.59 1.78 -8.45
C TYR A 99 24.89 1.31 -9.14
N ASN A 100 24.85 1.07 -10.46
CA ASN A 100 25.96 0.55 -11.26
C ASN A 100 26.53 1.58 -12.25
N GLN A 101 26.20 2.87 -12.11
CA GLN A 101 26.66 3.91 -13.05
C GLN A 101 28.13 4.29 -12.86
N ASN A 102 28.76 3.93 -11.73
CA ASN A 102 30.13 4.31 -11.36
C ASN A 102 30.35 5.84 -11.36
N GLU A 103 29.30 6.63 -11.11
CA GLU A 103 29.38 8.08 -11.00
C GLU A 103 29.57 8.51 -9.53
N PRO A 104 30.43 9.51 -9.22
CA PRO A 104 30.71 9.92 -7.84
C PRO A 104 29.49 10.36 -7.03
N SER A 105 28.42 10.81 -7.70
CA SER A 105 27.18 11.28 -7.08
C SER A 105 26.07 10.23 -7.04
N THR A 106 26.32 9.03 -7.57
CA THR A 106 25.36 7.92 -7.54
C THR A 106 25.73 6.89 -6.47
N PRO A 107 24.74 6.28 -5.80
CA PRO A 107 24.97 5.12 -4.94
C PRO A 107 25.71 3.99 -5.68
N SER A 108 26.46 3.20 -4.93
CA SER A 108 27.28 2.09 -5.45
C SER A 108 26.56 0.73 -5.39
N LEU A 109 27.08 -0.29 -6.06
CA LEU A 109 26.56 -1.66 -5.89
C LEU A 109 26.60 -2.17 -4.43
N SER A 110 27.52 -1.65 -3.61
CA SER A 110 27.53 -1.93 -2.17
C SER A 110 26.29 -1.36 -1.49
N ASP A 111 25.89 -0.15 -1.86
CA ASP A 111 24.68 0.50 -1.34
C ASP A 111 23.41 -0.22 -1.82
N PHE A 112 23.39 -0.72 -3.06
CA PHE A 112 22.30 -1.58 -3.54
C PHE A 112 22.17 -2.85 -2.68
N LYS A 113 23.30 -3.50 -2.36
CA LYS A 113 23.30 -4.69 -1.50
C LYS A 113 22.84 -4.37 -0.08
N GLN A 114 23.16 -3.18 0.44
CA GLN A 114 22.69 -2.71 1.75
C GLN A 114 21.19 -2.42 1.76
N ALA A 115 20.63 -1.95 0.65
CA ALA A 115 19.20 -1.75 0.44
C ALA A 115 18.38 -3.06 0.32
N LEU A 116 19.05 -4.22 0.27
CA LEU A 116 18.41 -5.53 0.36
C LEU A 116 18.29 -5.97 1.82
N HIS A 117 17.07 -6.16 2.29
CA HIS A 117 16.77 -6.65 3.64
C HIS A 117 16.32 -8.10 3.57
N VAL A 118 16.89 -8.94 4.42
CA VAL A 118 16.56 -10.39 4.46
C VAL A 118 15.44 -10.60 5.46
N VAL A 119 14.32 -11.16 5.01
CA VAL A 119 13.13 -11.42 5.84
C VAL A 119 12.47 -12.69 5.33
N ASP A 120 11.99 -13.57 6.21
CA ASP A 120 11.05 -14.64 5.84
C ASP A 120 9.64 -14.05 5.94
N PHE A 121 9.19 -13.36 4.88
CA PHE A 121 7.93 -12.60 4.97
C PHE A 121 6.70 -13.49 4.81
N ASN A 122 6.84 -14.66 4.18
CA ASN A 122 5.74 -15.60 3.91
C ASN A 122 5.64 -16.75 4.92
N GLY A 123 6.60 -16.86 5.84
CA GLY A 123 6.66 -17.83 6.94
C GLY A 123 6.82 -19.27 6.48
N ASP A 124 7.49 -19.51 5.36
CA ASP A 124 7.79 -20.87 4.89
C ASP A 124 9.15 -21.40 5.42
N GLY A 125 9.84 -20.61 6.24
CA GLY A 125 11.15 -20.94 6.80
C GLY A 125 12.31 -20.67 5.85
N GLN A 126 12.05 -20.19 4.63
CA GLN A 126 13.05 -19.75 3.68
C GLN A 126 13.19 -18.22 3.75
N ASP A 127 14.44 -17.75 3.80
CA ASP A 127 14.70 -16.31 3.73
C ASP A 127 14.39 -15.76 2.34
N ASP A 128 13.62 -14.67 2.32
CA ASP A 128 13.32 -13.83 1.17
C ASP A 128 14.07 -12.50 1.24
N LEU A 129 13.84 -11.63 0.25
CA LEU A 129 14.39 -10.28 0.21
C LEU A 129 13.29 -9.23 0.09
N VAL A 130 13.50 -8.10 0.75
CA VAL A 130 12.82 -6.84 0.45
C VAL A 130 13.87 -5.83 0.03
N PHE A 131 13.73 -5.28 -1.17
CA PHE A 131 14.50 -4.12 -1.60
C PHE A 131 13.79 -2.86 -1.09
N ASP A 132 14.51 -1.98 -0.41
CA ASP A 132 14.07 -0.65 0.03
C ASP A 132 15.17 0.36 -0.30
N GLY A 133 15.06 0.98 -1.48
CA GLY A 133 16.13 1.78 -2.04
C GLY A 133 15.70 2.70 -3.17
N ASP A 134 16.69 3.31 -3.81
CA ASP A 134 16.49 4.27 -4.89
C ASP A 134 16.09 3.54 -6.18
N SER A 135 15.17 4.15 -6.94
CA SER A 135 14.68 3.58 -8.20
C SER A 135 15.54 3.91 -9.42
N GLY A 136 16.47 4.86 -9.27
CA GLY A 136 17.21 5.46 -10.39
C GLY A 136 16.62 6.74 -10.96
N GLY A 137 15.52 7.20 -10.38
CA GLY A 137 15.03 8.56 -10.49
C GLY A 137 14.47 8.99 -9.14
N GLU A 138 13.52 9.91 -9.18
CA GLU A 138 12.61 10.16 -8.06
C GLU A 138 11.28 9.47 -8.42
N PRO A 139 10.67 8.64 -7.55
CA PRO A 139 10.95 8.39 -6.13
C PRO A 139 11.63 7.03 -5.76
N LYS A 140 11.92 6.80 -4.47
CA LYS A 140 12.34 5.48 -3.92
C LYS A 140 11.32 4.37 -4.21
N VAL A 141 11.73 3.12 -4.07
CA VAL A 141 10.88 1.96 -4.31
C VAL A 141 11.08 0.84 -3.29
N ILE A 142 9.98 0.19 -2.94
CA ILE A 142 9.94 -1.07 -2.20
C ILE A 142 9.64 -2.20 -3.17
N ALA A 143 10.43 -3.27 -3.14
CA ALA A 143 10.11 -4.49 -3.86
C ALA A 143 10.23 -5.74 -2.97
N PHE A 144 9.17 -6.54 -2.91
CA PHE A 144 9.20 -7.84 -2.25
C PHE A 144 9.62 -8.90 -3.25
N ILE A 145 10.67 -9.63 -2.90
CA ILE A 145 11.34 -10.60 -3.77
C ILE A 145 11.30 -11.95 -3.07
N LEU A 146 10.40 -12.81 -3.54
CA LEU A 146 10.27 -14.18 -3.07
C LEU A 146 11.45 -15.01 -3.58
N ASN A 147 12.12 -15.70 -2.66
CA ASN A 147 13.15 -16.67 -2.95
C ASN A 147 12.51 -18.06 -3.09
N THR A 148 12.71 -18.72 -4.24
CA THR A 148 12.17 -20.05 -4.49
C THR A 148 13.24 -21.00 -5.01
N ILE A 149 12.93 -22.30 -5.06
CA ILE A 149 13.79 -23.31 -5.67
C ILE A 149 14.10 -22.98 -7.15
N ALA A 150 13.17 -22.34 -7.86
CA ALA A 150 13.34 -21.92 -9.25
C ALA A 150 14.11 -20.59 -9.41
N GLY A 151 14.52 -19.97 -8.30
CA GLY A 151 15.16 -18.65 -8.27
C GLY A 151 14.27 -17.57 -7.65
N PHE A 152 14.58 -16.31 -7.95
CA PHE A 152 13.92 -15.15 -7.35
C PHE A 152 12.75 -14.64 -8.19
N LYS A 153 11.72 -14.13 -7.53
CA LYS A 153 10.56 -13.52 -8.18
C LYS A 153 10.10 -12.28 -7.41
N ILE A 154 9.97 -11.15 -8.11
CA ILE A 154 9.28 -9.97 -7.56
C ILE A 154 7.79 -10.29 -7.47
N VAL A 155 7.23 -10.19 -6.28
CA VAL A 155 5.82 -10.47 -5.97
C VAL A 155 5.02 -9.22 -5.65
N PHE A 156 5.71 -8.12 -5.35
CA PHE A 156 5.13 -6.80 -5.13
C PHE A 156 6.17 -5.72 -5.34
N LYS A 157 5.74 -4.58 -5.88
CA LYS A 157 6.56 -3.38 -6.05
C LYS A 157 5.66 -2.16 -5.93
N ASP A 158 6.05 -1.18 -5.12
CA ASP A 158 5.35 0.09 -4.96
C ASP A 158 6.34 1.15 -4.50
N MET A 159 5.97 2.43 -4.60
CA MET A 159 6.88 3.54 -4.38
C MET A 159 7.03 3.85 -2.88
N GLN A 160 8.21 4.34 -2.55
CA GLN A 160 8.57 5.12 -1.36
C GLN A 160 8.67 4.30 -0.07
N TYR A 161 8.27 4.84 1.07
CA TYR A 161 8.79 4.42 2.36
C TYR A 161 7.86 3.42 3.05
N VAL A 162 8.43 2.34 3.60
CA VAL A 162 7.73 1.53 4.60
C VAL A 162 7.59 2.35 5.88
N LYS A 163 6.38 2.37 6.44
CA LYS A 163 6.10 2.94 7.76
C LYS A 163 5.98 1.87 8.83
N ARG A 164 5.43 0.71 8.46
CA ARG A 164 5.10 -0.37 9.39
C ARG A 164 4.80 -1.68 8.66
N PHE A 165 5.08 -2.78 9.34
CA PHE A 165 4.51 -4.09 9.06
C PHE A 165 3.61 -4.53 10.22
N ASP A 166 2.53 -5.22 9.88
CA ASP A 166 1.78 -6.05 10.82
C ASP A 166 2.07 -7.52 10.51
N PHE A 167 2.11 -8.34 11.55
CA PHE A 167 2.38 -9.77 11.45
C PHE A 167 1.18 -10.58 11.93
N ASP A 168 0.91 -11.71 11.28
CA ASP A 168 -0.10 -12.66 11.74
C ASP A 168 0.43 -13.58 12.86
N ASP A 169 -0.44 -14.44 13.40
CA ASP A 169 -0.08 -15.40 14.46
C ASP A 169 1.03 -16.39 14.05
N LYS A 170 1.26 -16.56 12.74
CA LYS A 170 2.33 -17.40 12.17
C LYS A 170 3.60 -16.60 11.88
N HIS A 171 3.67 -15.36 12.35
CA HIS A 171 4.78 -14.43 12.13
C HIS A 171 5.04 -14.12 10.64
N ARG A 172 4.01 -14.20 9.80
CA ARG A 172 4.06 -13.76 8.40
C ARG A 172 3.65 -12.30 8.32
N ILE A 173 4.18 -11.54 7.36
CA ILE A 173 3.72 -10.16 7.15
C ILE A 173 2.26 -10.22 6.67
N GLU A 174 1.34 -9.70 7.48
CA GLU A 174 -0.10 -9.64 7.17
C GLU A 174 -0.45 -8.34 6.46
N SER A 175 0.20 -7.22 6.83
CA SER A 175 -0.03 -5.92 6.22
C SER A 175 1.24 -5.11 6.09
N VAL A 176 1.33 -4.32 5.01
CA VAL A 176 2.38 -3.31 4.81
C VAL A 176 1.76 -1.93 4.66
N TYR A 177 2.34 -0.97 5.39
CA TYR A 177 1.94 0.43 5.40
C TYR A 177 3.00 1.21 4.65
N LEU A 178 2.63 1.83 3.54
CA LEU A 178 3.52 2.62 2.69
C LEU A 178 3.11 4.09 2.71
N GLN A 179 4.10 4.97 2.71
CA GLN A 179 3.92 6.41 2.59
C GLN A 179 4.72 6.93 1.40
N ASP A 180 4.03 7.64 0.53
CA ASP A 180 4.58 8.31 -0.63
C ASP A 180 4.42 9.82 -0.42
N PRO A 181 5.45 10.53 0.06
CA PRO A 181 5.43 11.98 0.22
C PRO A 181 5.47 12.73 -1.12
N GLY A 182 5.48 12.01 -2.24
CA GLY A 182 5.72 12.56 -3.55
C GLY A 182 7.20 12.90 -3.79
N CYS A 183 7.40 13.76 -4.79
CA CYS A 183 8.67 14.15 -5.38
C CYS A 183 8.81 15.68 -5.29
N CYS A 184 9.80 16.30 -5.95
CA CYS A 184 10.14 17.72 -5.83
C CYS A 184 8.97 18.72 -5.98
N ASP A 185 7.98 18.43 -6.83
CA ASP A 185 6.83 19.31 -7.07
C ASP A 185 5.52 18.78 -6.48
N ALA A 186 5.57 17.69 -5.70
CA ALA A 186 4.38 17.13 -5.09
C ALA A 186 4.05 17.87 -3.78
N HIS A 187 2.84 18.40 -3.70
CA HIS A 187 2.30 18.98 -2.46
C HIS A 187 1.40 18.01 -1.69
N MET A 188 1.26 16.77 -2.18
CA MET A 188 0.46 15.73 -1.56
C MET A 188 1.30 14.54 -1.12
N THR A 189 0.98 14.04 0.06
CA THR A 189 1.46 12.78 0.59
C THR A 189 0.35 11.74 0.52
N PHE A 190 0.64 10.60 -0.10
CA PHE A 190 -0.24 9.46 -0.18
C PHE A 190 0.14 8.37 0.82
N ASN A 191 -0.86 7.68 1.36
CA ASN A 191 -0.68 6.64 2.37
C ASN A 191 -1.48 5.41 1.92
N LYS A 192 -0.81 4.26 1.88
CA LYS A 192 -1.36 3.01 1.36
C LYS A 192 -1.23 1.93 2.44
N ILE A 193 -2.25 1.09 2.57
CA ILE A 193 -2.15 -0.16 3.34
C ILE A 193 -2.50 -1.29 2.40
N TYR A 194 -1.58 -2.24 2.28
CA TYR A 194 -1.82 -3.50 1.60
C TYR A 194 -1.98 -4.60 2.62
N HIS A 195 -3.07 -5.35 2.51
CA HIS A 195 -3.22 -6.63 3.16
C HIS A 195 -2.65 -7.74 2.27
N ILE A 196 -1.99 -8.71 2.88
CA ILE A 196 -1.31 -9.79 2.17
C ILE A 196 -2.04 -11.10 2.45
N GLU A 197 -2.61 -11.68 1.39
CA GLU A 197 -3.18 -13.02 1.44
C GLU A 197 -2.14 -14.04 0.94
N TYR A 198 -2.00 -15.17 1.63
CA TYR A 198 -1.07 -16.22 1.23
C TYR A 198 -1.80 -17.41 0.59
N ARG A 199 -1.45 -17.75 -0.65
CA ARG A 199 -1.94 -18.95 -1.34
C ARG A 199 -0.76 -19.87 -1.64
N LEU A 200 -0.67 -20.99 -0.92
CA LEU A 200 0.47 -21.91 -1.02
C LEU A 200 1.81 -21.16 -0.83
N ALA A 201 1.91 -20.38 0.25
CA ALA A 201 3.06 -19.50 0.58
C ALA A 201 3.36 -18.37 -0.43
N LYS A 202 2.58 -18.23 -1.51
CA LYS A 202 2.71 -17.09 -2.43
C LYS A 202 1.86 -15.91 -1.92
N PRO A 203 2.47 -14.74 -1.67
CA PRO A 203 1.73 -13.57 -1.23
C PRO A 203 0.92 -12.95 -2.38
N VAL A 204 -0.26 -12.42 -2.05
CA VAL A 204 -1.13 -11.64 -2.92
C VAL A 204 -1.47 -10.35 -2.19
N PHE A 205 -0.98 -9.24 -2.71
CA PHE A 205 -1.13 -7.92 -2.10
C PHE A 205 -2.44 -7.29 -2.57
N LYS A 206 -3.26 -6.86 -1.62
CA LYS A 206 -4.52 -6.15 -1.86
C LYS A 206 -4.50 -4.82 -1.15
N ARG A 207 -4.58 -3.72 -1.89
CA ARG A 207 -4.70 -2.40 -1.28
C ARG A 207 -6.07 -2.27 -0.63
N ILE A 208 -6.08 -2.13 0.69
CA ILE A 208 -7.30 -2.03 1.50
C ILE A 208 -7.53 -0.62 2.06
N TYR A 209 -6.54 0.26 1.91
CA TYR A 209 -6.59 1.64 2.36
C TYR A 209 -5.78 2.53 1.43
N PHE A 210 -6.32 3.70 1.09
CA PHE A 210 -5.62 4.69 0.28
C PHE A 210 -6.10 6.10 0.62
N THR A 211 -5.20 6.94 1.14
CA THR A 211 -5.52 8.33 1.53
C THR A 211 -4.47 9.31 1.05
N GLY A 212 -4.92 10.54 0.78
CA GLY A 212 -4.07 11.68 0.46
C GLY A 212 -4.25 12.82 1.46
N HIS A 213 -3.15 13.48 1.80
CA HIS A 213 -3.14 14.73 2.57
C HIS A 213 -2.15 15.72 1.97
N HIS A 214 -2.34 17.01 2.24
CA HIS A 214 -1.35 18.02 1.87
C HIS A 214 -0.12 17.87 2.76
N GLN A 215 1.09 18.07 2.22
CA GLN A 215 2.35 17.88 2.96
C GLN A 215 2.45 18.71 4.27
N ASP A 216 1.87 19.91 4.27
CA ASP A 216 1.81 20.78 5.47
C ASP A 216 0.75 20.37 6.51
N THR A 217 0.05 19.26 6.30
CA THR A 217 -0.97 18.78 7.24
C THR A 217 -0.33 18.46 8.58
N TYR A 218 -0.75 19.17 9.61
CA TYR A 218 -0.32 18.92 10.98
C TYR A 218 -1.01 17.67 11.52
N PHE A 219 -0.24 16.67 11.94
CA PHE A 219 -0.76 15.47 12.60
C PHE A 219 -0.55 15.54 14.12
N PRO A 220 -1.60 15.31 14.93
CA PRO A 220 -1.49 15.34 16.38
C PRO A 220 -0.77 14.09 16.89
N LYS A 221 -0.25 14.16 18.12
CA LYS A 221 0.40 13.02 18.79
C LYS A 221 -0.60 11.97 19.29
N THR A 222 -1.86 12.34 19.47
CA THR A 222 -2.90 11.49 20.05
C THR A 222 -4.09 11.39 19.10
N TYR A 223 -4.60 10.17 18.96
CA TYR A 223 -5.75 9.83 18.13
C TYR A 223 -6.88 9.29 19.01
N PHE A 224 -8.11 9.33 18.50
CA PHE A 224 -9.22 8.69 19.17
C PHE A 224 -9.02 7.17 19.17
N SER A 225 -9.28 6.54 20.31
CA SER A 225 -9.35 5.07 20.41
C SER A 225 -10.51 4.51 19.57
N GLU A 226 -11.57 5.29 19.45
CA GLU A 226 -12.75 5.00 18.64
C GLU A 226 -13.06 6.22 17.76
N PRO A 227 -12.59 6.23 16.50
CA PRO A 227 -13.02 7.22 15.52
C PRO A 227 -14.55 7.24 15.39
N PHE A 228 -15.11 8.39 15.05
CA PHE A 228 -16.55 8.52 14.87
C PHE A 228 -16.92 9.19 13.57
N ARG A 229 -18.11 8.88 13.07
CA ARG A 229 -18.65 9.44 11.85
C ARG A 229 -19.14 10.87 12.07
N PHE A 230 -18.98 11.71 11.06
CA PHE A 230 -19.48 13.09 11.09
C PHE A 230 -20.14 13.48 9.77
N GLU A 231 -20.88 14.59 9.82
CA GLU A 231 -21.46 15.27 8.67
C GLU A 231 -21.24 16.78 8.77
N VAL A 232 -20.79 17.41 7.67
CA VAL A 232 -20.61 18.87 7.55
C VAL A 232 -21.96 19.57 7.48
N LEU A 233 -22.12 20.65 8.25
CA LEU A 233 -23.39 21.38 8.38
C LEU A 233 -23.57 22.51 7.35
N ASN A 234 -22.47 23.05 6.83
CA ASN A 234 -22.46 24.27 6.01
C ASN A 234 -21.87 24.03 4.62
N ASN A 235 -22.35 24.80 3.62
CA ASN A 235 -21.69 24.90 2.33
C ASN A 235 -20.44 25.78 2.41
N HIS A 236 -19.50 25.58 1.48
CA HIS A 236 -18.25 26.34 1.39
C HIS A 236 -17.41 26.25 2.66
N TYR A 237 -17.51 25.13 3.39
CA TYR A 237 -16.77 24.94 4.61
C TYR A 237 -15.34 24.48 4.31
N LYS A 238 -14.33 25.24 4.75
CA LYS A 238 -12.93 24.96 4.42
C LYS A 238 -12.38 23.78 5.23
N ILE A 239 -11.82 22.78 4.54
CA ILE A 239 -10.90 21.80 5.12
C ILE A 239 -9.48 22.38 5.10
N ARG A 240 -8.70 22.13 6.16
CA ARG A 240 -7.44 22.84 6.42
C ARG A 240 -6.26 21.93 6.72
N THR A 241 -5.03 22.42 6.56
CA THR A 241 -3.81 21.70 6.96
C THR A 241 -3.57 21.74 8.46
N LYS A 242 -4.07 22.76 9.17
CA LYS A 242 -3.85 22.96 10.61
C LYS A 242 -5.17 23.14 11.36
N PRO A 243 -5.22 22.87 12.67
CA PRO A 243 -6.39 23.12 13.50
C PRO A 243 -6.50 24.62 13.86
N MET A 244 -6.54 25.50 12.87
CA MET A 244 -6.71 26.95 13.06
C MET A 244 -7.40 27.58 11.85
N ILE A 245 -7.70 28.89 11.93
CA ILE A 245 -8.07 29.66 10.75
C ILE A 245 -6.89 30.54 10.39
N ASP A 246 -6.30 30.29 9.23
CA ASP A 246 -5.46 31.24 8.51
C ASP A 246 -6.03 31.39 7.10
N ASP A 247 -6.51 32.60 6.77
CA ASP A 247 -7.03 32.92 5.44
C ASP A 247 -6.19 34.03 4.77
N THR A 248 -4.99 34.30 5.30
CA THR A 248 -4.19 35.48 4.95
C THR A 248 -2.90 35.17 4.22
N CYS A 249 -2.23 34.07 4.56
CA CYS A 249 -0.99 33.71 3.88
C CYS A 249 -1.25 33.30 2.43
N THR A 250 -0.38 33.66 1.51
CA THR A 250 -0.42 33.11 0.15
C THR A 250 0.03 31.65 0.22
N THR A 251 -0.75 30.74 -0.39
CA THR A 251 -0.30 29.37 -0.58
C THR A 251 0.89 29.36 -1.55
N PHE A 252 1.75 28.34 -1.44
CA PHE A 252 2.94 28.21 -2.27
C PHE A 252 2.60 27.94 -3.75
N ILE A 253 1.40 27.40 -4.03
CA ILE A 253 0.96 27.05 -5.37
C ILE A 253 0.43 28.31 -6.07
N SER A 254 1.24 28.92 -6.92
CA SER A 254 0.88 30.11 -7.68
C SER A 254 -0.41 29.87 -8.50
N GLY A 255 -1.44 30.68 -8.25
CA GLY A 255 -2.70 30.62 -8.99
C GLY A 255 -3.83 29.84 -8.31
N ASP A 256 -3.60 29.22 -7.14
CA ASP A 256 -4.68 28.61 -6.38
C ASP A 256 -5.57 29.69 -5.73
N PRO A 257 -6.90 29.66 -5.91
CA PRO A 257 -7.83 30.57 -5.21
C PRO A 257 -7.84 30.40 -3.68
N LEU A 258 -7.31 29.29 -3.14
CA LEU A 258 -7.23 29.08 -1.70
C LEU A 258 -6.12 29.92 -1.06
N LYS A 259 -6.40 30.45 0.13
CA LYS A 259 -5.46 31.22 0.94
C LYS A 259 -5.24 30.55 2.30
N GLY A 260 -4.06 30.79 2.85
CA GLY A 260 -3.62 30.37 4.17
C GLY A 260 -3.54 28.86 4.29
N ASP A 261 -4.21 28.30 5.29
CA ASP A 261 -4.17 26.87 5.59
C ASP A 261 -5.33 26.08 4.96
N ALA A 262 -6.16 26.69 4.12
CA ALA A 262 -7.24 26.01 3.41
C ALA A 262 -6.71 25.13 2.26
N ILE A 263 -7.22 23.90 2.15
CA ILE A 263 -6.85 22.90 1.12
C ILE A 263 -8.05 22.39 0.32
N GLY A 264 -9.25 22.91 0.62
CA GLY A 264 -10.46 22.56 -0.09
C GLY A 264 -11.72 23.16 0.52
N GLU A 265 -12.79 23.18 -0.25
CA GLU A 265 -14.13 23.54 0.20
C GLU A 265 -15.07 22.34 0.21
N LEU A 266 -15.65 22.08 1.38
CA LEU A 266 -16.65 21.05 1.64
C LEU A 266 -18.06 21.62 1.44
N ARG A 267 -18.99 20.74 1.05
CA ARG A 267 -20.41 21.06 0.95
C ARG A 267 -21.14 20.57 2.20
N LYS A 268 -22.32 21.14 2.47
CA LYS A 268 -23.23 20.59 3.47
C LYS A 268 -23.54 19.13 3.11
N GLY A 269 -23.51 18.26 4.12
CA GLY A 269 -23.73 16.83 3.93
C GLY A 269 -22.49 16.03 3.55
N THR A 270 -21.31 16.66 3.36
CA THR A 270 -20.05 15.90 3.26
C THR A 270 -19.83 15.08 4.52
N ARG A 271 -19.43 13.82 4.36
CA ARG A 271 -19.25 12.85 5.44
C ARG A 271 -17.83 12.30 5.47
N GLY A 272 -17.48 11.75 6.63
CA GLY A 272 -16.22 11.08 6.86
C GLY A 272 -16.15 10.54 8.27
N ARG A 273 -14.94 10.25 8.73
CA ARG A 273 -14.65 9.97 10.13
C ARG A 273 -13.70 11.00 10.72
N ALA A 274 -13.96 11.38 11.96
CA ALA A 274 -13.02 12.12 12.80
C ALA A 274 -12.10 11.12 13.50
N ILE A 275 -10.79 11.29 13.33
CA ILE A 275 -9.76 10.37 13.83
C ILE A 275 -8.94 10.95 14.97
N ALA A 276 -8.92 12.28 15.12
CA ALA A 276 -8.30 12.95 16.26
C ALA A 276 -8.96 14.31 16.51
N SER A 277 -8.61 14.96 17.63
CA SER A 277 -9.03 16.32 17.92
C SER A 277 -7.97 17.15 18.62
N GLN A 278 -8.06 18.47 18.44
CA GLN A 278 -7.23 19.43 19.13
C GLN A 278 -7.99 20.74 19.34
N ALA A 279 -7.78 21.38 20.49
CA ALA A 279 -8.23 22.74 20.71
C ALA A 279 -7.19 23.73 20.20
N ASP A 280 -7.64 24.79 19.51
CA ASP A 280 -6.75 25.90 19.14
C ASP A 280 -6.57 26.89 20.31
N LYS A 281 -5.76 27.93 20.09
CA LYS A 281 -5.48 28.97 21.09
C LYS A 281 -6.73 29.74 21.59
N THR A 282 -7.86 29.65 20.89
CA THR A 282 -9.13 30.29 21.26
C THR A 282 -10.07 29.33 22.01
N GLY A 283 -9.65 28.09 22.26
CA GLY A 283 -10.47 27.04 22.84
C GLY A 283 -11.46 26.41 21.85
N ARG A 284 -11.38 26.74 20.55
CA ARG A 284 -12.20 26.09 19.54
C ARG A 284 -11.66 24.68 19.28
N LEU A 285 -12.56 23.71 19.34
CA LEU A 285 -12.24 22.31 19.06
C LEU A 285 -12.24 22.04 17.55
N TRP A 286 -11.17 21.41 17.08
CA TRP A 286 -10.96 20.94 15.72
C TRP A 286 -10.87 19.42 15.69
N TRP A 287 -11.31 18.84 14.58
CA TRP A 287 -11.23 17.41 14.29
C TRP A 287 -10.33 17.21 13.07
N LEU A 288 -9.36 16.32 13.20
CA LEU A 288 -8.66 15.75 12.04
C LEU A 288 -9.60 14.70 11.46
N VAL A 289 -9.91 14.82 10.18
CA VAL A 289 -10.90 13.98 9.51
C VAL A 289 -10.34 13.29 8.29
N GLU A 290 -10.86 12.09 8.03
CA GLU A 290 -10.72 11.37 6.76
C GLU A 290 -12.10 11.37 6.08
N LEU A 291 -12.20 12.03 4.93
CA LEU A 291 -13.45 12.13 4.16
C LEU A 291 -13.79 10.81 3.47
N ASP A 292 -15.07 10.54 3.23
CA ASP A 292 -15.44 9.37 2.44
C ASP A 292 -14.88 9.45 1.02
N LEU A 293 -14.48 8.32 0.43
CA LEU A 293 -13.87 8.21 -0.91
C LEU A 293 -14.59 9.00 -2.01
N LYS A 294 -15.93 9.10 -1.94
CA LYS A 294 -16.75 9.78 -2.96
C LYS A 294 -17.03 11.25 -2.64
N SER A 295 -16.43 11.80 -1.59
CA SER A 295 -16.63 13.18 -1.19
C SER A 295 -16.05 14.12 -2.24
N LYS A 296 -16.91 14.93 -2.86
CA LYS A 296 -16.48 15.97 -3.78
C LYS A 296 -16.03 17.20 -3.00
N ILE A 297 -14.77 17.56 -3.15
CA ILE A 297 -14.20 18.79 -2.60
C ILE A 297 -14.17 19.81 -3.74
N LYS A 298 -14.77 20.98 -3.53
CA LYS A 298 -14.66 22.10 -4.47
C LYS A 298 -13.35 22.83 -4.21
N THR A 299 -12.81 23.49 -5.24
CA THR A 299 -11.70 24.44 -5.08
C THR A 299 -10.59 23.84 -4.21
N SER A 300 -9.91 22.82 -4.71
CA SER A 300 -9.07 21.96 -3.88
C SER A 300 -7.67 21.82 -4.46
N VAL A 301 -6.68 21.79 -3.58
CA VAL A 301 -5.30 21.38 -3.89
C VAL A 301 -5.20 19.87 -4.13
N PHE A 302 -6.21 19.10 -3.72
CA PHE A 302 -6.15 17.65 -3.85
C PHE A 302 -6.26 17.23 -5.32
N TYR A 303 -5.31 16.42 -5.78
CA TYR A 303 -5.41 15.68 -7.02
C TYR A 303 -5.62 14.19 -6.73
N ASP A 304 -6.35 13.55 -7.63
CA ASP A 304 -6.34 12.09 -7.74
C ASP A 304 -5.33 11.75 -8.83
N ASP A 305 -4.39 10.88 -8.50
CA ASP A 305 -3.48 10.31 -9.48
C ASP A 305 -4.25 9.22 -10.24
N GLU A 306 -4.38 9.36 -11.55
CA GLU A 306 -5.16 8.45 -12.40
C GLU A 306 -4.69 6.99 -12.27
N ASP A 307 -3.38 6.79 -12.09
CA ASP A 307 -2.76 5.48 -11.94
C ASP A 307 -2.93 4.93 -10.51
N MET A 308 -3.00 5.81 -9.51
CA MET A 308 -3.21 5.39 -8.12
C MET A 308 -4.69 5.24 -7.74
N GLY A 309 -5.62 5.82 -8.48
CA GLY A 309 -7.06 5.74 -8.24
C GLY A 309 -7.58 6.70 -7.15
N ILE A 310 -8.84 6.52 -6.74
CA ILE A 310 -9.52 7.45 -5.82
C ILE A 310 -9.01 7.24 -4.39
N SER A 311 -8.47 8.30 -3.78
CA SER A 311 -8.05 8.33 -2.37
C SER A 311 -9.06 9.06 -1.48
N SER A 312 -9.20 8.63 -0.22
CA SER A 312 -9.86 9.47 0.79
C SER A 312 -8.97 10.66 1.11
N LYS A 313 -9.57 11.80 1.50
CA LYS A 313 -8.82 13.04 1.75
C LYS A 313 -8.77 13.33 3.24
N VAL A 314 -7.60 13.74 3.73
CA VAL A 314 -7.37 14.00 5.16
C VAL A 314 -7.04 15.48 5.39
N GLY A 315 -7.61 16.05 6.46
CA GLY A 315 -7.36 17.43 6.88
C GLY A 315 -8.19 17.81 8.10
N TRP A 316 -8.06 19.06 8.54
CA TRP A 316 -8.73 19.58 9.73
C TRP A 316 -10.02 20.30 9.41
N ILE A 317 -11.03 20.07 10.25
CA ILE A 317 -12.29 20.82 10.29
C ILE A 317 -12.61 21.24 11.71
N SER A 318 -13.29 22.36 11.89
CA SER A 318 -13.79 22.79 13.19
C SER A 318 -15.07 22.04 13.52
N SER A 319 -15.11 21.46 14.73
CA SER A 319 -16.27 20.77 15.28
C SER A 319 -17.55 21.63 15.31
N ARG A 320 -17.44 22.97 15.28
CA ARG A 320 -18.60 23.88 15.26
C ARG A 320 -19.44 23.78 13.99
N TYR A 321 -18.86 23.28 12.90
CA TYR A 321 -19.49 23.19 11.58
C TYR A 321 -19.72 21.76 11.12
N ALA A 322 -19.64 20.82 12.05
CA ALA A 322 -19.91 19.41 11.83
C ALA A 322 -20.74 18.85 12.99
N LYS A 323 -21.51 17.80 12.73
CA LYS A 323 -22.19 17.02 13.76
C LYS A 323 -21.67 15.59 13.73
N LYS A 324 -21.56 14.95 14.90
CA LYS A 324 -21.38 13.50 15.01
C LYS A 324 -22.67 12.81 14.55
N ILE A 325 -22.56 11.71 13.80
CA ILE A 325 -23.69 10.93 13.27
C ILE A 325 -23.59 9.45 13.61
#